data_AF-A0A532ESS2-F1
#
_entry.id   AF-A0A532ESS2-F1
#
_cell.length_a   1.000
_cell.length_b   1.000
_cell.length_c   1.000
_cell.angle_alpha   90.00
_cell.angle_beta   90.00
_cell.angle_gamma   90.00
#
_symmetry.space_group_name_H-M   'P 1'
#
loop_
_entity.id
_entity.type
_entity.pdbx_description
1 polymer ?
#
loop_
_entity_poly.entity_id
_entity_poly.type
_entity_poly.pdbx_seq_one_letter_code
_entity_poly.pdbx_strand_id
1 'polypeptide(L)'
;MAFVWPGELSQFDPDTKSYTVAIGPAFTATGWGMVRFKPEEFPSNLRVRPNKKLAGLISRSLAKREKVEVVVVMAGVLIPTESIIYDFSHEEEGVGLIMPVVRVEQVEVVLKPHAR
;
A
#
# COMPACT_ATOMS: atom_id res chain seq x y z
N MET A 1 -3.83 -9.02 11.78
CA MET A 1 -2.75 -7.99 11.71
C MET A 1 -3.01 -7.08 10.51
N ALA A 2 -2.43 -5.88 10.47
CA ALA A 2 -2.58 -4.96 9.33
C ALA A 2 -1.26 -4.27 8.99
N PHE A 3 -1.06 -3.98 7.70
CA PHE A 3 0.07 -3.24 7.17
C PHE A 3 -0.34 -2.34 6.02
N VAL A 4 0.52 -1.40 5.67
CA VAL A 4 0.21 -0.38 4.66
C VAL A 4 1.27 -0.33 3.59
N TRP A 5 0.83 -0.19 2.35
CA TRP A 5 1.68 0.11 1.20
C TRP A 5 1.25 1.44 0.57
N PRO A 6 2.21 2.28 0.13
CA PRO A 6 1.91 3.50 -0.60
C PRO A 6 1.34 3.17 -1.98
N GLY A 7 0.46 4.03 -2.47
CA GLY A 7 -0.03 3.97 -3.82
C GLY A 7 -0.37 5.33 -4.41
N GLU A 8 -0.72 5.33 -5.69
CA GLU A 8 -1.12 6.50 -6.46
C GLU A 8 -2.32 6.12 -7.34
N LEU A 9 -3.29 7.02 -7.47
CA LEU A 9 -4.38 6.83 -8.42
C LEU A 9 -3.94 7.18 -9.84
N SER A 10 -4.28 6.33 -10.80
CA SER A 10 -4.14 6.63 -12.22
C SER A 10 -5.26 7.52 -12.72
N GLN A 11 -5.27 7.81 -14.03
CA GLN A 11 -6.41 8.42 -14.70
C GLN A 11 -7.68 7.58 -14.55
N PHE A 12 -8.82 8.28 -14.64
CA PHE A 12 -10.15 7.67 -14.60
C PHE A 12 -10.39 6.82 -15.84
N ASP A 13 -10.84 5.59 -15.61
CA ASP A 13 -11.25 4.64 -16.65
C ASP A 13 -12.78 4.74 -16.84
N PRO A 14 -13.26 5.21 -18.00
CA PRO A 14 -14.68 5.37 -18.27
C PRO A 14 -15.44 4.05 -18.42
N ASP A 15 -14.78 2.98 -18.85
CA ASP A 15 -15.41 1.67 -19.09
C ASP A 15 -15.74 1.00 -17.76
N THR A 16 -14.79 1.04 -16.82
CA THR A 16 -14.97 0.47 -15.47
C THR A 16 -15.54 1.47 -14.46
N LYS A 17 -15.69 2.75 -14.85
CA LYS A 17 -16.10 3.87 -14.00
C LYS A 17 -15.31 3.94 -12.69
N SER A 18 -13.99 3.79 -12.78
CA SER A 18 -13.11 3.66 -11.61
C SER A 18 -11.74 4.30 -11.86
N TYR A 19 -10.96 4.47 -10.80
CA TYR A 19 -9.53 4.79 -10.90
C TYR A 19 -8.72 3.54 -10.58
N THR A 20 -7.70 3.23 -11.38
CA THR A 20 -6.74 2.17 -11.05
C THR A 20 -5.80 2.65 -9.96
N VAL A 21 -5.38 1.75 -9.09
CA VAL A 21 -4.42 2.03 -8.03
C VAL A 21 -3.07 1.40 -8.38
N ALA A 22 -2.07 2.24 -8.63
CA ALA A 22 -0.68 1.81 -8.63
C ALA A 22 -0.21 1.73 -7.17
N ILE A 23 0.52 0.67 -6.82
CA ILE A 23 0.89 0.37 -5.44
C ILE A 23 2.25 -0.31 -5.42
N GLY A 24 3.07 0.00 -4.41
CA GLY A 24 4.39 -0.58 -4.24
C GLY A 24 4.66 -1.03 -2.80
N PRO A 25 5.53 -2.02 -2.59
CA PRO A 25 5.92 -2.43 -1.26
C PRO A 25 6.62 -1.29 -0.50
N ALA A 26 6.43 -1.25 0.81
CA ALA A 26 7.11 -0.31 1.69
C ALA A 26 7.87 -1.02 2.81
N PHE A 27 8.96 -0.38 3.20
CA PHE A 27 9.73 -0.71 4.39
C PHE A 27 9.23 0.15 5.55
N THR A 28 9.06 -0.46 6.72
CA THR A 28 8.67 0.22 7.96
C THR A 28 9.79 0.06 8.97
N ALA A 29 10.44 1.18 9.33
CA ALA A 29 11.46 1.17 10.36
C ALA A 29 10.82 0.93 11.73
N THR A 30 11.36 -0.02 12.48
CA THR A 30 10.91 -0.35 13.84
C THR A 30 12.10 -0.51 14.79
N GLY A 31 11.84 -0.60 16.09
CA GLY A 31 12.89 -0.88 17.08
C GLY A 31 13.53 -2.28 16.97
N TRP A 32 12.97 -3.17 16.14
CA TRP A 32 13.50 -4.52 15.90
C TRP A 32 14.22 -4.64 14.55
N GLY A 33 14.35 -3.54 13.81
CA GLY A 33 14.87 -3.52 12.45
C GLY A 33 13.81 -3.10 11.43
N MET A 34 14.10 -3.37 10.16
CA MET A 34 13.27 -2.98 9.05
C MET A 34 12.22 -4.05 8.74
N VAL A 35 10.94 -3.68 8.75
CA VAL A 35 9.84 -4.59 8.43
C VAL A 35 9.38 -4.36 6.99
N ARG A 36 9.37 -5.41 6.17
CA ARG A 36 8.74 -5.42 4.84
C ARG A 36 7.73 -6.55 4.77
N PHE A 37 6.46 -6.21 4.91
CA PHE A 37 5.38 -7.19 4.75
C PHE A 37 5.31 -7.73 3.33
N LYS A 38 5.09 -9.04 3.20
CA LYS A 38 4.82 -9.71 1.93
C LYS A 38 3.43 -10.35 1.98
N PRO A 39 2.47 -9.92 1.16
CA PRO A 39 1.22 -10.66 1.02
C PRO A 39 1.50 -12.00 0.34
N GLU A 40 0.87 -13.08 0.82
CA GLU A 40 0.91 -14.42 0.21
C GLU A 40 0.46 -14.32 -1.26
N GLU A 41 -0.70 -13.69 -1.47
CA GLU A 41 -1.21 -13.28 -2.77
C GLU A 41 -1.50 -11.78 -2.77
N PHE A 42 -1.06 -11.11 -3.83
CA PHE A 42 -1.36 -9.69 -4.01
C PHE A 42 -2.60 -9.51 -4.91
N PRO A 43 -3.62 -8.74 -4.50
CA PRO A 43 -4.76 -8.46 -5.35
C PRO A 43 -4.31 -7.60 -6.54
N SER A 44 -4.17 -8.26 -7.69
CA SER A 44 -3.91 -7.57 -8.95
C SER A 44 -5.10 -6.70 -9.35
N ASN A 45 -4.83 -5.60 -10.06
CA ASN A 45 -5.86 -4.71 -10.64
C ASN A 45 -6.79 -4.01 -9.64
N LEU A 46 -6.24 -3.51 -8.51
CA LEU A 46 -6.99 -2.68 -7.58
C LEU A 46 -7.60 -1.46 -8.27
N ARG A 47 -8.90 -1.27 -8.04
CA ARG A 47 -9.69 -0.17 -8.60
C ARG A 47 -10.59 0.42 -7.53
N VAL A 48 -10.73 1.74 -7.54
CA VAL A 48 -11.57 2.46 -6.58
C VAL A 48 -12.67 3.25 -7.27
N ARG A 49 -13.86 3.23 -6.65
CA ARG A 49 -15.00 4.03 -7.06
C ARG A 49 -15.37 5.00 -5.93
N PRO A 50 -14.77 6.19 -5.88
CA PRO A 50 -15.05 7.16 -4.84
C PRO A 50 -16.47 7.72 -4.98
N ASN A 51 -17.04 8.23 -3.88
CA ASN A 51 -18.30 8.97 -3.93
C ASN A 51 -18.17 10.24 -4.81
N LYS A 52 -19.30 10.82 -5.24
CA LYS A 52 -19.32 11.96 -6.19
C LYS A 52 -18.45 13.15 -5.74
N LYS A 53 -18.44 13.48 -4.45
CA LYS A 53 -17.66 14.60 -3.90
C LYS A 53 -16.17 14.33 -4.02
N LEU A 54 -15.73 13.14 -3.63
CA LEU A 54 -14.34 12.72 -3.67
C LEU A 54 -13.85 12.51 -5.11
N ALA A 55 -14.69 11.94 -5.98
CA ALA A 55 -14.42 11.81 -7.42
C ALA A 55 -14.12 13.16 -8.07
N GLY A 56 -14.93 14.19 -7.77
CA GLY A 56 -14.71 15.53 -8.30
C GLY A 56 -13.39 16.15 -7.84
N LEU A 57 -12.95 15.88 -6.60
CA LEU A 57 -11.65 16.33 -6.10
C LEU A 57 -10.50 15.62 -6.83
N ILE A 58 -10.54 14.30 -6.90
CA ILE A 58 -9.53 13.46 -7.56
C ILE A 58 -9.37 13.85 -9.03
N SER A 59 -10.49 13.95 -9.79
CA SER A 59 -10.45 14.32 -11.20
C SER A 59 -9.84 15.70 -11.43
N ARG A 60 -10.07 16.68 -10.53
CA ARG A 60 -9.47 18.01 -10.65
C ARG A 60 -7.96 17.99 -10.44
N SER A 61 -7.48 17.26 -9.43
CA SER A 61 -6.03 17.12 -9.20
C SER A 61 -5.35 16.41 -10.36
N LEU A 62 -5.92 15.31 -10.85
CA LEU A 62 -5.38 14.61 -12.01
C LEU A 62 -5.40 15.46 -13.29
N ALA A 63 -6.43 16.28 -13.52
CA ALA A 63 -6.48 17.21 -14.65
C ALA A 63 -5.36 18.27 -14.60
N LYS A 64 -4.90 18.62 -13.40
CA LYS A 64 -3.72 19.49 -13.18
C LYS A 64 -2.39 18.74 -13.23
N ARG A 65 -2.39 17.43 -13.51
CA ARG A 65 -1.23 16.53 -13.43
C ARG A 65 -0.61 16.47 -12.03
N GLU A 66 -1.41 16.75 -11.00
CA GLU A 66 -1.02 16.52 -9.61
C GLU A 66 -1.13 15.01 -9.30
N LYS A 67 -0.19 14.51 -8.50
CA LYS A 67 -0.24 13.14 -8.01
C LYS A 67 -1.32 13.00 -6.95
N VAL A 68 -2.12 11.95 -7.04
CA VAL A 68 -3.13 11.62 -6.04
C VAL A 68 -2.67 10.41 -5.25
N GLU A 69 -1.97 10.68 -4.14
CA GLU A 69 -1.44 9.64 -3.27
C GLU A 69 -2.55 8.95 -2.46
N VAL A 70 -2.42 7.65 -2.30
CA VAL A 70 -3.27 6.82 -1.45
C VAL A 70 -2.41 5.94 -0.55
N VAL A 71 -3.03 5.42 0.50
CA VAL A 71 -2.50 4.34 1.31
C VAL A 71 -3.39 3.13 1.10
N VAL A 72 -2.78 2.00 0.76
CA VAL A 72 -3.48 0.72 0.67
C VAL A 72 -3.23 -0.03 1.96
N VAL A 73 -4.30 -0.22 2.73
CA VAL A 73 -4.30 -0.94 4.00
C VAL A 73 -4.68 -2.38 3.71
N MET A 74 -3.81 -3.32 4.08
CA MET A 74 -4.05 -4.75 3.96
C MET A 74 -4.13 -5.35 5.36
N ALA A 75 -5.21 -6.08 5.64
CA ALA A 75 -5.40 -6.79 6.88
C ALA A 75 -5.60 -8.28 6.63
N GLY A 76 -5.13 -9.11 7.56
CA GLY A 76 -5.25 -10.56 7.47
C GLY A 76 -4.46 -11.29 8.53
N VAL A 77 -4.00 -12.50 8.19
CA VAL A 77 -3.38 -13.45 9.13
C VAL A 77 -1.93 -13.72 8.75
N LEU A 78 -1.04 -13.70 9.74
CA LEU A 78 0.37 -14.06 9.56
C LEU A 78 0.50 -15.53 9.15
N ILE A 79 1.43 -15.83 8.24
CA ILE A 79 1.88 -17.19 7.93
C ILE A 79 3.28 -17.35 8.55
N PRO A 80 3.39 -17.86 9.78
CA PRO A 80 4.67 -17.88 10.49
C PRO A 80 5.72 -18.75 9.80
N THR A 81 5.29 -19.85 9.17
CA THR A 81 6.16 -20.82 8.48
C THR A 81 6.84 -20.25 7.23
N GLU A 82 6.32 -19.17 6.66
CA GLU A 82 6.90 -18.50 5.49
C GLU A 82 7.56 -17.16 5.84
N SER A 83 7.39 -16.71 7.08
CA SER A 83 7.95 -15.44 7.55
C SER A 83 9.44 -15.59 7.85
N ILE A 84 10.23 -14.60 7.47
CA ILE A 84 11.69 -14.65 7.60
C ILE A 84 12.18 -13.49 8.48
N ILE A 85 13.19 -13.77 9.30
CA ILE A 85 13.96 -12.77 10.04
C ILE A 85 15.42 -12.93 9.64
N TYR A 86 16.01 -11.87 9.11
CA TYR A 86 17.45 -11.75 8.87
C TYR A 86 18.01 -10.76 9.89
N ASP A 87 18.86 -11.26 10.79
CA ASP A 87 19.41 -10.48 11.92
C ASP A 87 20.65 -9.65 11.54
N PHE A 88 21.09 -9.71 10.28
CA PHE A 88 22.27 -8.99 9.80
C PHE A 88 21.91 -8.06 8.65
N SER A 89 22.34 -6.79 8.77
CA SER A 89 22.54 -5.90 7.63
C SER A 89 24.04 -5.72 7.45
N HIS A 90 24.50 -5.72 6.20
CA HIS A 90 25.90 -5.43 5.87
C HIS A 90 26.17 -3.92 5.78
N GLU A 91 25.13 -3.09 5.91
CA GLU A 91 25.21 -1.64 5.79
C GLU A 91 25.15 -0.94 7.16
N GLU A 92 24.37 -1.45 8.11
CA GLU A 92 24.20 -0.84 9.43
C GLU A 92 23.89 -1.90 10.52
N GLU A 93 24.63 -1.85 11.64
CA GLU A 93 24.46 -2.76 12.78
C GLU A 93 23.10 -2.51 13.46
N GLY A 94 22.31 -3.56 13.70
CA GLY A 94 20.96 -3.45 14.28
C GLY A 94 19.82 -3.23 13.29
N VAL A 95 20.09 -3.18 11.98
CA VAL A 95 19.07 -3.01 10.92
C VAL A 95 18.79 -4.33 10.21
N GLY A 96 18.40 -5.36 10.97
CA GLY A 96 17.92 -6.62 10.40
C GLY A 96 16.67 -6.43 9.51
N LEU A 97 16.41 -7.38 8.62
CA LEU A 97 15.19 -7.41 7.81
C LEU A 97 14.21 -8.43 8.38
N ILE A 98 13.03 -7.96 8.76
CA ILE A 98 11.90 -8.80 9.13
C ILE A 98 10.93 -8.79 7.95
N MET A 99 10.62 -9.96 7.40
CA MET A 99 9.68 -10.15 6.30
C MET A 99 8.52 -11.05 6.73
N PRO A 100 7.48 -10.49 7.39
CA PRO A 100 6.27 -11.23 7.70
C PRO A 100 5.48 -11.52 6.43
N VAL A 101 5.12 -12.79 6.23
CA VAL A 101 4.22 -13.21 5.14
C VAL A 101 2.79 -13.23 5.66
N VAL A 102 1.86 -12.59 4.95
CA VAL A 102 0.48 -12.39 5.41
C VAL A 102 -0.51 -12.87 4.35
N ARG A 103 -1.42 -13.76 4.72
CA ARG A 103 -2.61 -14.03 3.90
C ARG A 103 -3.57 -12.88 4.08
N VAL A 104 -3.77 -12.09 3.03
CA VAL A 104 -4.62 -10.91 3.05
C VAL A 104 -6.09 -11.33 2.98
N GLU A 105 -6.89 -10.82 3.90
CA GLU A 105 -8.34 -11.08 3.99
C GLU A 105 -9.16 -9.82 3.66
N GLN A 106 -8.58 -8.64 3.86
CA GLN A 106 -9.21 -7.36 3.56
C GLN A 106 -8.22 -6.37 2.97
N VAL A 107 -8.69 -5.59 1.99
CA VAL A 107 -7.95 -4.47 1.40
C VAL A 107 -8.83 -3.23 1.40
N GLU A 108 -8.28 -2.14 1.92
CA GLU A 108 -8.90 -0.82 1.89
C GLU A 108 -7.96 0.18 1.21
N VAL A 109 -8.51 1.11 0.42
CA VAL A 109 -7.73 2.17 -0.22
C VAL A 109 -8.18 3.51 0.33
N VAL A 110 -7.26 4.20 0.98
CA VAL A 110 -7.53 5.45 1.70
C VAL A 110 -6.81 6.59 1.01
N LEU A 111 -7.54 7.67 0.70
CA LEU A 111 -6.91 8.88 0.15
C LEU A 111 -5.96 9.46 1.20
N LYS A 112 -4.70 9.71 0.81
CA LYS A 112 -3.74 10.36 1.69
C LYS A 112 -4.01 11.86 1.68
N PRO A 113 -4.29 12.49 2.83
CA PRO A 113 -4.44 13.94 2.89
C PRO A 113 -3.14 14.61 2.44
N HIS A 114 -3.22 15.63 1.59
CA HIS A 114 -2.06 16.48 1.35
C HIS A 114 -1.74 17.20 2.67
N ALA A 115 -0.48 17.12 3.10
CA ALA A 115 0.01 17.99 4.17
C ALA A 115 -0.20 19.44 3.73
N ARG A 116 -0.89 20.23 4.55
CA ARG A 116 -1.05 21.67 4.34
C ARG A 116 0.26 22.38 4.65
#